data_AF-A0A9D0YEY2-F1
#
_entry.id   AF-A0A9D0YEY2-F1
#
_cell.length_a   1.000
_cell.length_b   1.000
_cell.length_c   1.000
_cell.angle_alpha   90.00
_cell.angle_beta   90.00
_cell.angle_gamma   90.00
#
_symmetry.space_group_name_H-M   'P 1'
#
loop_
_entity.id
_entity.type
_entity.pdbx_description
1 polymer ?
#
loop_
_entity_poly.entity_id
_entity_poly.type
_entity_poly.pdbx_seq_one_letter_code
_entity_poly.pdbx_strand_id
1 'polypeptide(L)'
;MSDTSKIKRTVTGSVVSNKMDKTITVKTERLVKHPLYGKYIRRSTKLHAHDENNECSMGDVVTIEECRPLSKSKSWRLVKVVDGAS
;
A
#
# COMPACT_ATOMS: atom_id res chain seq x y z
N MET A 1 20.03 13.92 -23.49
CA MET A 1 18.79 13.20 -23.10
C MET A 1 18.88 12.95 -21.61
N SER A 2 18.27 13.82 -20.79
CA SER A 2 18.25 13.63 -19.35
C SER A 2 17.01 12.84 -18.97
N ASP A 3 17.19 11.60 -18.53
CA ASP A 3 16.10 10.78 -17.98
C ASP A 3 15.57 11.43 -16.70
N THR A 4 14.50 12.23 -16.83
CA THR A 4 13.79 12.79 -15.68
C THR A 4 12.92 11.70 -15.07
N SER A 5 13.52 10.83 -14.25
CA SER A 5 12.80 9.80 -13.49
C SER A 5 11.80 10.46 -12.54
N LYS A 6 10.52 10.47 -12.92
CA LYS A 6 9.44 10.98 -12.09
C LYS A 6 9.32 10.12 -10.83
N ILE A 7 9.53 10.71 -9.66
CA ILE A 7 9.43 10.04 -8.37
C ILE A 7 7.95 9.63 -8.19
N LYS A 8 7.69 8.32 -8.18
CA LYS A 8 6.38 7.75 -7.89
C LYS A 8 6.12 7.81 -6.39
N ARG A 9 4.86 7.95 -5.96
CA ARG A 9 4.54 7.93 -4.54
C ARG A 9 4.60 6.49 -4.03
N THR A 10 5.27 6.34 -2.89
CA THR A 10 5.44 5.06 -2.21
C THR A 10 4.77 5.11 -0.86
N VAL A 11 4.07 4.05 -0.49
CA VAL A 11 3.34 3.93 0.77
C VAL A 11 3.70 2.61 1.42
N THR A 12 3.86 2.62 2.74
CA THR A 12 4.07 1.40 3.53
C THR A 12 2.79 1.07 4.31
N GLY A 13 2.46 -0.21 4.44
CA GLY A 13 1.28 -0.66 5.18
C GLY A 13 1.30 -2.16 5.43
N SER A 14 0.32 -2.64 6.18
CA SER A 14 0.19 -4.07 6.49
C SER A 14 -0.82 -4.76 5.57
N VAL A 15 -0.55 -6.01 5.22
CA VAL A 15 -1.46 -6.83 4.41
C VAL A 15 -2.61 -7.32 5.28
N VAL A 16 -3.84 -6.95 4.91
CA VAL A 16 -5.07 -7.37 5.61
C VAL A 16 -5.74 -8.56 4.94
N SER A 17 -5.60 -8.69 3.62
CA SER A 17 -6.21 -9.80 2.87
C SER A 17 -5.42 -10.11 1.61
N ASN A 18 -5.16 -11.40 1.40
CA ASN A 18 -4.57 -11.98 0.18
C ASN A 18 -5.54 -12.97 -0.50
N LYS A 19 -6.85 -12.88 -0.22
CA LYS A 19 -7.85 -13.85 -0.74
C LYS A 19 -8.15 -13.72 -2.24
N MET A 20 -7.72 -12.63 -2.87
CA MET A 20 -7.96 -12.37 -4.29
C MET A 20 -6.75 -12.79 -5.11
N ASP A 21 -6.97 -13.32 -6.31
CA ASP A 21 -5.86 -13.67 -7.19
C ASP A 21 -5.05 -12.45 -7.61
N LYS A 22 -3.72 -12.54 -7.51
CA LYS A 22 -2.74 -11.53 -7.91
C LYS A 22 -3.00 -10.13 -7.32
N THR A 23 -3.65 -10.09 -6.16
CA THR A 23 -4.14 -8.86 -5.55
C THR A 23 -4.13 -8.95 -4.04
N ILE A 24 -3.45 -8.00 -3.41
CA ILE A 24 -3.44 -7.85 -1.96
C ILE A 24 -4.18 -6.59 -1.54
N THR A 25 -4.83 -6.66 -0.38
CA THR A 25 -5.44 -5.50 0.28
C THR A 25 -4.53 -5.03 1.39
N VAL A 26 -3.96 -3.85 1.23
CA VAL A 26 -3.02 -3.23 2.17
C VAL A 26 -3.74 -2.16 2.97
N LYS A 27 -3.53 -2.13 4.29
CA LYS A 27 -4.01 -1.07 5.17
C LYS A 27 -2.87 -0.12 5.48
N THR A 28 -3.06 1.14 5.13
CA THR A 28 -2.16 2.24 5.51
C THR A 28 -2.81 3.06 6.61
N GLU A 29 -2.04 3.34 7.66
CA GLU A 29 -2.47 4.19 8.76
C GLU A 29 -1.74 5.53 8.73
N ARG A 30 -2.45 6.60 9.07
CA ARG A 30 -1.89 7.95 9.23
C ARG A 30 -2.44 8.60 10.49
N LEU A 31 -1.60 9.38 11.16
CA LEU A 31 -2.01 10.25 12.26
C LEU A 31 -2.40 11.60 11.68
N VAL A 32 -3.65 12.01 11.89
CA VAL A 32 -4.19 13.29 11.42
C VAL A 32 -4.56 14.12 12.65
N LYS A 33 -4.23 15.40 12.65
CA LYS A 33 -4.66 16.32 13.70
C LYS A 33 -6.14 16.68 13.49
N HIS A 34 -6.97 16.56 14.53
CA HIS A 34 -8.34 17.04 14.47
C HIS A 34 -8.34 18.55 14.20
N PRO A 35 -9.09 19.06 13.20
CA PRO A 35 -8.98 20.45 12.76
C PRO A 35 -9.33 21.46 13.87
N LEU A 36 -10.35 21.19 14.68
CA LEU A 36 -10.77 22.06 15.77
C LEU A 36 -9.96 21.82 17.07
N TYR A 37 -10.03 20.61 17.64
CA TYR A 37 -9.46 20.31 18.96
C TYR A 37 -7.96 20.01 18.99
N GLY A 38 -7.32 19.81 17.84
CA GLY A 38 -5.88 19.53 17.78
C GLY A 38 -5.44 18.15 18.30
N LYS A 39 -6.37 17.28 18.72
CA LYS A 39 -6.08 15.89 19.12
C LYS A 39 -5.65 15.06 17.90
N TYR A 40 -4.58 14.29 18.03
CA TYR A 40 -4.17 13.34 16.99
C TYR A 40 -5.12 12.15 16.94
N ILE A 41 -5.69 11.89 15.76
CA ILE A 41 -6.58 10.77 15.47
C ILE A 41 -5.94 9.85 14.43
N ARG A 42 -6.06 8.53 14.65
CA ARG A 42 -5.63 7.52 13.69
C ARG A 42 -6.69 7.39 12.60
N ARG A 43 -6.28 7.48 11.34
CA ARG A 43 -7.11 7.23 10.16
C ARG A 43 -6.46 6.12 9.34
N SER A 44 -7.27 5.16 8.91
CA SER A 44 -6.81 4.05 8.07
C SER A 44 -7.50 4.06 6.71
N THR A 45 -6.76 3.76 5.66
CA THR A 45 -7.27 3.57 4.29
C THR A 45 -6.85 2.20 3.79
N LYS A 46 -7.74 1.52 3.06
CA LYS A 46 -7.43 0.25 2.39
C LYS A 46 -7.12 0.52 0.93
N LEU A 47 -6.04 -0.08 0.43
CA LEU A 47 -5.56 0.06 -0.94
C LEU A 47 -5.43 -1.34 -1.56
N HIS A 48 -5.73 -1.44 -2.85
CA HIS A 48 -5.54 -2.67 -3.61
C HIS A 48 -4.24 -2.58 -4.39
N ALA A 49 -3.31 -3.47 -4.07
CA ALA A 49 -2.04 -3.57 -4.76
C ALA A 49 -1.97 -4.85 -5.61
N HIS A 50 -1.27 -4.75 -6.72
CA HIS A 50 -0.96 -5.87 -7.59
C HIS A 50 0.32 -6.56 -7.11
N ASP A 51 0.19 -7.87 -6.93
CA ASP A 51 1.27 -8.82 -6.70
C ASP A 51 1.14 -9.87 -7.81
N GLU A 52 2.20 -10.12 -8.59
CA GLU A 52 2.16 -11.05 -9.72
C GLU A 52 2.39 -12.51 -9.26
N ASN A 53 3.21 -12.69 -8.23
CA ASN A 53 3.69 -13.99 -7.77
C ASN A 53 2.97 -14.48 -6.50
N ASN A 54 2.07 -13.68 -5.93
CA ASN A 54 1.36 -13.99 -4.69
C ASN A 54 2.33 -14.33 -3.53
N GLU A 55 3.43 -13.58 -3.43
CA GLU A 55 4.49 -13.82 -2.46
C GLU A 55 4.11 -13.35 -1.05
N CYS A 56 3.11 -12.47 -0.91
CA CYS A 56 2.75 -11.87 0.37
C CYS A 56 1.74 -12.69 1.18
N SER A 57 2.02 -12.82 2.48
CA SER A 57 1.13 -13.40 3.47
C SER A 57 0.31 -12.33 4.21
N MET A 58 -0.73 -12.76 4.92
CA MET A 58 -1.50 -11.87 5.79
C MET A 58 -0.64 -11.44 6.98
N GLY A 59 -0.64 -10.14 7.30
CA GLY A 59 0.16 -9.59 8.40
C GLY A 59 1.48 -8.97 7.98
N ASP A 60 1.98 -9.26 6.78
CA ASP A 60 3.25 -8.73 6.28
C ASP A 60 3.23 -7.21 6.17
N VAL A 61 4.38 -6.59 6.45
CA VAL A 61 4.60 -5.17 6.20
C VAL A 61 5.17 -5.01 4.80
N VAL A 62 4.42 -4.33 3.93
CA VAL A 62 4.76 -4.18 2.52
C VAL A 62 4.87 -2.72 2.12
N THR A 63 5.76 -2.47 1.17
CA THR A 63 5.94 -1.18 0.50
C THR A 63 5.33 -1.27 -0.91
N ILE A 64 4.37 -0.39 -1.18
CA ILE A 64 3.63 -0.31 -2.44
C ILE A 64 3.91 1.01 -3.16
N GLU A 65 3.96 0.99 -4.49
CA GLU A 65 4.11 2.17 -5.35
C GLU A 65 2.84 2.46 -6.14
N GLU A 66 2.59 3.73 -6.45
CA GLU A 66 1.57 4.12 -7.43
C GLU A 66 1.94 3.61 -8.82
N CYS A 67 0.98 2.98 -9.50
CA CYS A 67 1.13 2.52 -10.87
C CYS A 67 -0.02 3.01 -11.75
N ARG A 68 0.06 2.76 -13.06
CA ARG A 68 -1.10 2.93 -13.93
C ARG A 68 -2.26 2.09 -13.40
N PRO A 69 -3.53 2.50 -13.59
CA PRO A 69 -4.67 1.64 -13.25
C PRO A 69 -4.53 0.28 -13.96
N LEU A 70 -4.52 -0.80 -13.17
CA LEU A 70 -4.51 -2.19 -13.65
C LEU A 70 -5.93 -2.77 -13.66
N SER A 71 -6.80 -2.26 -12.79
CA SER A 71 -8.23 -2.55 -12.76
C SER A 71 -9.01 -1.32 -12.29
N LYS A 72 -10.33 -1.46 -12.08
CA LYS A 72 -11.19 -0.41 -11.54
C LYS A 72 -10.69 0.18 -10.20
N SER A 73 -10.09 -0.66 -9.35
CA SER A 73 -9.65 -0.25 -7.99
C SER A 73 -8.17 -0.54 -7.70
N LYS A 74 -7.47 -1.27 -8.58
CA LYS A 74 -6.05 -1.58 -8.45
C LYS A 74 -5.21 -0.54 -9.18
N SER A 75 -4.64 0.39 -8.42
CA SER A 75 -3.72 1.42 -8.92
C SER A 75 -2.38 1.44 -8.18
N TRP A 76 -2.08 0.37 -7.43
CA TRP A 76 -0.86 0.21 -6.66
C TRP A 76 -0.16 -1.09 -7.05
N ARG A 77 1.17 -1.11 -6.98
CA ARG A 77 2.01 -2.28 -7.23
C ARG A 77 2.87 -2.58 -6.00
N LEU A 78 3.07 -3.86 -5.70
CA LEU A 78 4.03 -4.31 -4.69
C LEU A 78 5.47 -4.04 -5.15
N VAL A 79 6.27 -3.37 -4.32
CA VAL A 79 7.71 -3.12 -4.59
C VAL A 79 8.59 -4.01 -3.72
N LYS A 80 8.30 -4.05 -2.43
CA LYS A 80 9.13 -4.73 -1.44
C LYS A 80 8.29 -5.24 -0.28
N VAL A 81 8.59 -6.46 0.18
CA VAL A 81 8.17 -6.97 1.49
C VAL A 81 9.25 -6.55 2.50
N VAL A 82 8.86 -5.77 3.50
CA VAL A 82 9.79 -5.18 4.49
C VAL A 82 10.01 -6.14 5.65
N ASP A 83 8.93 -6.74 6.13
CA ASP A 83 8.96 -7.69 7.22
C ASP A 83 7.90 -8.77 6.96
N GLY A 84 8.35 -10.03 6.94
CA GLY A 84 7.48 -11.19 6.82
C GLY A 84 7.03 -11.60 8.22
N ALA A 85 5.73 -11.61 8.47
CA ALA A 85 5.22 -12.11 9.75
C ALA A 85 5.56 -13.60 9.83
N SER A 86 6.54 -13.94 10.68
CA SER A 86 6.91 -15.33 11.00
C SER A 86 5.91 -15.97 11.95
#